data_AF-A0A0A9BEA7-F1
#
_entry.id   AF-A0A0A9BEA7-F1
#
_cell.length_a   1.000
_cell.length_b   1.000
_cell.length_c   1.000
_cell.angle_alpha   90.00
_cell.angle_beta   90.00
_cell.angle_gamma   90.00
#
_symmetry.space_group_name_H-M   'P 1'
#
loop_
_entity.id
_entity.type
_entity.pdbx_description
1 polymer ?
#
loop_
_entity_poly.entity_id
_entity_poly.type
_entity_poly.pdbx_seq_one_letter_code
_entity_poly.pdbx_strand_id
1 'polypeptide(L)'
;MSPPWGGPDYAKVDIYDMKSMLKPCEGYSLFKLGTIIASRVVMFLPRNIDIDQLADMALSVDPPWAVEVEKNFLNGKLKAITAYFEKQDS
;
A
#
# COMPACT_ATOMS: atom_id res chain seq x y z
N MET A 1 7.52 -4.61 2.31
CA MET A 1 8.07 -3.26 2.09
C MET A 1 7.43 -2.29 3.07
N SER A 2 8.22 -1.38 3.63
CA SER A 2 7.77 -0.32 4.55
C SER A 2 8.43 1.00 4.12
N PRO A 3 8.03 1.56 2.97
CA PRO A 3 8.64 2.77 2.43
C PRO A 3 8.51 3.94 3.41
N PRO A 4 9.44 4.91 3.42
CA PRO A 4 9.31 6.09 4.26
C PRO A 4 8.09 6.91 3.83
N TRP A 5 7.15 7.10 4.76
CA TRP A 5 5.82 7.65 4.51
C TRP A 5 5.66 9.05 5.11
N GLY A 6 6.77 9.73 5.40
CA GLY A 6 6.80 11.08 5.98
C GLY A 6 6.77 11.12 7.52
N GLY A 7 6.90 9.97 8.20
CA GLY A 7 6.86 9.94 9.67
C GLY A 7 5.52 10.48 10.19
N PRO A 8 5.43 11.05 11.41
CA PRO A 8 4.16 11.53 11.97
C PRO A 8 3.41 12.55 11.10
N ASP A 9 4.09 13.22 10.17
CA ASP A 9 3.50 14.26 9.33
C ASP A 9 2.45 13.77 8.35
N TYR A 10 2.43 12.47 7.99
CA TYR A 10 1.34 11.91 7.17
C TYR A 10 -0.04 12.13 7.82
N ALA A 11 -0.08 12.26 9.15
CA ALA A 11 -1.32 12.41 9.91
C ALA A 11 -1.90 13.82 9.84
N LYS A 12 -1.18 14.77 9.23
CA LYS A 12 -1.65 16.15 9.04
C LYS A 12 -2.58 16.30 7.84
N VAL A 13 -2.66 15.28 6.98
CA VAL A 13 -3.60 15.22 5.85
C VAL A 13 -4.72 14.23 6.14
N ASP A 14 -5.90 14.48 5.60
CA ASP A 14 -7.05 13.59 5.79
C ASP A 14 -6.88 12.28 5.03
N ILE A 15 -6.37 12.36 3.80
CA ILE A 15 -6.14 11.21 2.91
C ILE A 15 -4.68 11.24 2.47
N TYR A 16 -3.98 10.13 2.69
CA TYR A 16 -2.63 9.91 2.22
C TYR A 16 -2.65 9.35 0.79
N ASP A 17 -2.29 10.19 -0.18
CA ASP A 17 -2.28 9.84 -1.59
C ASP A 17 -1.01 9.07 -1.98
N MET A 18 -1.16 7.82 -2.39
CA MET A 18 -0.05 6.91 -2.73
C MET A 18 0.76 7.39 -3.94
N LYS A 19 0.19 8.25 -4.80
CA LYS A 19 0.86 8.76 -6.00
C LYS A 19 1.79 9.94 -5.70
N SER A 20 1.29 10.93 -4.98
CA SER A 20 2.01 12.19 -4.75
C SER A 20 2.82 12.22 -3.47
N MET A 21 2.37 11.51 -2.41
CA MET A 21 2.93 11.66 -1.06
C MET A 21 3.99 10.62 -0.70
N LEU A 22 3.94 9.43 -1.32
CA LEU A 22 4.98 8.43 -1.12
C LEU A 22 6.27 8.89 -1.81
N LYS A 23 7.28 9.21 -1.02
CA LYS A 23 8.58 9.71 -1.48
C LYS A 23 9.69 8.86 -0.86
N PRO A 24 10.80 8.60 -1.57
CA PRO A 24 11.19 9.21 -2.85
C PRO A 24 10.52 8.59 -4.08
N CYS A 25 9.85 7.45 -3.94
CA CYS A 25 9.23 6.72 -5.05
C CYS A 25 7.71 6.65 -4.88
N GLU A 26 7.00 6.87 -5.97
CA GLU A 26 5.55 6.70 -6.07
C GLU A 26 5.10 5.28 -5.69
N GLY A 27 3.98 5.15 -4.97
CA GLY A 27 3.46 3.86 -4.50
C GLY A 27 3.19 2.84 -5.62
N TYR A 28 2.62 3.27 -6.74
CA TYR A 28 2.33 2.40 -7.88
C TYR A 28 3.62 1.89 -8.56
N SER A 29 4.59 2.79 -8.74
CA SER A 29 5.89 2.42 -9.29
C SER A 29 6.62 1.44 -8.37
N LEU A 30 6.58 1.67 -7.06
CA LEU A 30 7.15 0.76 -6.06
C LEU A 30 6.46 -0.60 -6.06
N PHE A 31 5.12 -0.63 -6.14
CA PHE A 31 4.34 -1.85 -6.26
C PHE A 31 4.76 -2.67 -7.48
N LYS A 32 4.74 -2.05 -8.67
CA LYS A 32 5.08 -2.68 -9.94
C LYS A 32 6.51 -3.22 -9.97
N LEU A 33 7.46 -2.54 -9.34
CA LEU A 33 8.82 -3.07 -9.16
C LEU A 33 8.82 -4.32 -8.28
N GLY A 34 8.05 -4.32 -7.19
CA GLY A 34 7.89 -5.48 -6.32
C GLY A 34 7.34 -6.71 -7.06
N THR A 35 6.35 -6.53 -7.92
CA THR A 35 5.72 -7.64 -8.68
C THR A 35 6.65 -8.27 -9.72
N ILE A 36 7.69 -7.56 -10.17
CA ILE A 36 8.71 -8.11 -11.08
C ILE A 36 9.65 -9.08 -10.32
N ILE A 37 9.84 -8.88 -9.02
CA ILE A 37 10.84 -9.57 -8.22
C ILE A 37 10.26 -10.77 -7.47
N ALA A 38 9.03 -10.64 -6.95
CA ALA A 38 8.39 -11.62 -6.08
C ALA A 38 6.97 -11.94 -6.54
N SER A 39 6.44 -13.11 -6.18
CA SER A 39 5.05 -13.53 -6.41
C SER A 39 4.05 -12.96 -5.39
N ARG A 40 4.56 -12.35 -4.32
CA ARG A 40 3.79 -11.67 -3.27
C ARG A 40 4.48 -10.38 -2.87
N VAL A 41 3.72 -9.32 -2.72
CA VAL A 41 4.18 -8.01 -2.27
C VAL A 41 3.38 -7.62 -1.04
N VAL A 42 4.07 -7.29 0.05
CA VAL A 42 3.41 -6.79 1.28
C VAL A 42 3.84 -5.36 1.50
N MET A 43 2.89 -4.46 1.76
CA MET A 43 3.18 -3.06 2.09
C MET A 43 2.63 -2.69 3.45
N PHE A 44 3.47 -2.12 4.31
CA PHE A 44 3.05 -1.49 5.56
C PHE A 44 2.91 0.02 5.36
N LEU A 45 1.71 0.55 5.57
CA LEU A 45 1.27 1.84 5.05
C LEU A 45 0.53 2.69 6.10
N PRO A 46 0.38 4.01 5.84
CA PRO A 46 -0.43 4.88 6.67
C PRO A 46 -1.85 4.43 6.94
N ARG A 47 -2.35 4.76 8.13
CA ARG A 47 -3.74 4.47 8.54
C ARG A 47 -4.80 5.22 7.74
N ASN A 48 -4.41 6.31 7.08
CA ASN A 48 -5.27 7.23 6.34
C ASN A 48 -5.01 7.17 4.83
N ILE A 49 -4.46 6.06 4.32
CA ILE A 49 -4.38 5.86 2.86
C ILE A 49 -5.77 5.75 2.24
N ASP A 50 -5.84 6.11 0.96
CA ASP A 50 -6.99 5.79 0.12
C ASP A 50 -6.97 4.29 -0.23
N ILE A 51 -7.95 3.54 0.28
CA ILE A 51 -8.07 2.09 0.06
C ILE A 51 -8.36 1.77 -1.41
N ASP A 52 -9.07 2.66 -2.12
CA ASP A 52 -9.38 2.45 -3.53
C ASP A 52 -8.10 2.44 -4.38
N GLN A 53 -7.07 3.19 -3.95
CA GLN A 53 -5.76 3.16 -4.59
C GLN A 53 -5.04 1.81 -4.42
N LEU A 54 -5.31 1.05 -3.35
CA LEU A 54 -4.81 -0.32 -3.21
C LEU A 54 -5.45 -1.26 -4.22
N ALA A 55 -6.77 -1.14 -4.43
CA ALA A 55 -7.47 -1.91 -5.45
C ALA A 55 -6.96 -1.54 -6.86
N ASP A 56 -6.83 -0.25 -7.16
CA ASP A 56 -6.26 0.24 -8.42
C ASP A 56 -4.84 -0.29 -8.67
N MET A 57 -3.99 -0.31 -7.63
CA MET A 57 -2.65 -0.89 -7.75
C MET A 57 -2.72 -2.36 -8.14
N ALA A 58 -3.56 -3.17 -7.46
CA ALA A 58 -3.71 -4.59 -7.77
C ALA A 58 -4.23 -4.85 -9.20
N LEU A 59 -5.09 -3.97 -9.72
CA LEU A 59 -5.61 -4.01 -11.09
C LEU A 59 -4.61 -3.48 -12.14
N SER A 60 -3.56 -2.77 -11.74
CA SER A 60 -2.60 -2.13 -12.65
C SER A 60 -1.55 -3.09 -13.27
N VAL A 61 -1.52 -4.34 -12.79
CA VAL A 61 -0.62 -5.39 -13.29
C VAL A 61 -1.42 -6.45 -14.05
N ASP A 62 -0.76 -7.13 -15.00
CA ASP A 62 -1.38 -8.14 -15.85
C ASP A 62 -0.68 -9.51 -15.68
N PRO A 63 -1.41 -10.57 -15.30
CA PRO A 63 -2.81 -10.58 -14.88
C PRO A 63 -3.02 -9.78 -13.57
N PRO A 64 -4.24 -9.28 -13.28
CA PRO A 64 -4.55 -8.58 -12.05
C PRO A 64 -4.24 -9.41 -10.79
N TRP A 65 -3.69 -8.75 -9.78
CA TRP A 65 -3.42 -9.38 -8.49
C TRP A 65 -4.61 -9.22 -7.54
N ALA A 66 -4.69 -10.08 -6.53
CA ALA A 66 -5.57 -9.87 -5.39
C ALA A 66 -4.90 -8.93 -4.37
N VAL A 67 -5.70 -8.20 -3.61
CA VAL A 67 -5.23 -7.43 -2.45
C VAL A 67 -6.08 -7.71 -1.22
N GLU A 68 -5.43 -8.10 -0.13
CA GLU A 68 -6.02 -8.17 1.21
C GLU A 68 -5.54 -6.97 2.04
N VAL A 69 -6.47 -6.33 2.76
CA VAL A 69 -6.21 -5.12 3.54
C VAL A 69 -6.46 -5.40 5.01
N GLU A 70 -5.37 -5.45 5.78
CA GLU A 70 -5.40 -5.61 7.23
C GLU A 70 -5.27 -4.25 7.94
N LYS A 71 -6.13 -4.02 8.93
CA LYS A 71 -6.09 -2.82 9.79
C LYS A 71 -5.36 -3.13 11.10
N ASN A 72 -4.25 -2.44 11.34
CA ASN A 72 -3.45 -2.62 12.55
C ASN A 72 -3.93 -1.70 13.67
N PHE A 73 -4.41 -2.27 14.77
CA PHE A 73 -4.86 -1.53 15.95
C PHE A 73 -3.87 -1.67 17.11
N LEU A 74 -3.65 -0.57 17.83
CA LEU A 74 -2.92 -0.55 19.11
C LEU A 74 -3.73 0.23 20.12
N ASN A 75 -4.06 -0.39 21.26
CA ASN A 75 -4.89 0.19 22.32
C ASN A 75 -6.22 0.75 21.78
N GLY A 76 -6.87 0.00 20.88
CA GLY A 76 -8.13 0.38 20.24
C GLY A 76 -8.02 1.47 19.18
N LYS A 77 -6.82 1.99 18.90
CA LYS A 77 -6.60 3.04 17.89
C LYS A 77 -5.94 2.45 16.64
N LEU A 78 -6.51 2.75 15.47
CA LEU A 78 -5.91 2.41 14.17
C LEU A 78 -4.55 3.10 14.04
N LYS A 79 -3.51 2.34 13.74
CA LYS A 79 -2.13 2.83 13.60
C LYS A 79 -1.62 2.79 12.17
N ALA A 80 -1.97 1.74 11.43
CA ALA A 80 -1.46 1.50 10.09
C ALA A 80 -2.37 0.52 9.33
N ILE A 81 -2.10 0.40 8.04
CA ILE A 81 -2.65 -0.62 7.15
C ILE A 81 -1.51 -1.56 6.72
N THR A 82 -1.76 -2.86 6.69
CA THR A 82 -0.93 -3.82 5.95
C THR A 82 -1.69 -4.28 4.72
N ALA A 83 -1.15 -4.03 3.53
CA ALA A 83 -1.71 -4.50 2.27
C ALA A 83 -0.91 -5.71 1.77
N TYR A 84 -1.57 -6.83 1.53
CA TYR A 84 -0.99 -8.05 1.00
C TYR A 84 -1.46 -8.23 -0.44
N PHE A 85 -0.53 -8.11 -1.39
CA PHE A 85 -0.78 -8.30 -2.81
C PHE A 85 -0.23 -9.63 -3.26
N GLU A 86 -1.05 -10.43 -3.93
CA GLU A 86 -0.69 -11.77 -4.37
C GLU A 86 -1.18 -12.03 -5.79
N LYS A 87 -0.32 -12.69 -6.58
CA LYS A 87 -0.73 -13.20 -7.89
C LYS A 87 -1.84 -14.24 -7.68
N GLN A 88 -2.92 -14.14 -8.46
CA GLN A 88 -3.94 -15.18 -8.45
C GLN A 88 -3.44 -16.35 -9.28
N ASP A 89 -3.30 -17.52 -8.66
CA ASP A 89 -3.06 -18.76 -9.39
C ASP A 89 -4.32 -19.11 -10.19
N SER A 90 -4.16 -19.24 -11.50
CA SER A 90 -5.23 -19.69 -12.42
C SER A 90 -5.36 -21.20 -12.43
#